data_AF-A0A8T3YHL0-F1
#
_entry.id   AF-A0A8T3YHL0-F1
#
_cell.length_a   1.000
_cell.length_b   1.000
_cell.length_c   1.000
_cell.angle_alpha   90.00
_cell.angle_beta   90.00
_cell.angle_gamma   90.00
#
_symmetry.space_group_name_H-M   'P 1'
#
loop_
_entity.id
_entity.type
_entity.pdbx_description
1 polymer ?
#
loop_
_entity_poly.entity_id
_entity_poly.type
_entity_poly.pdbx_seq_one_letter_code
_entity_poly.pdbx_strand_id
1 'polypeptide(L)'
;MVSAEQRNPVSTASHSPTPPSLQVLTLKDLTTQQLPSWCGGCGDFNILFALKNALVELNKAPEEVVIVTGIGCGSKSNHFVKTYGFEGLHGRPLPVATG
;
A
#
# COMPACT_ATOMS: atom_id res chain seq x y z
N MET A 1 35.07 -38.79 -9.31
CA MET A 1 33.66 -38.43 -9.54
C MET A 1 33.09 -38.10 -8.18
N VAL A 2 33.06 -36.82 -7.84
CA VAL A 2 32.85 -36.31 -6.47
C VAL A 2 31.39 -36.48 -6.07
N SER A 3 31.19 -37.10 -4.91
CA SER A 3 29.89 -37.19 -4.21
C SER A 3 29.38 -35.82 -3.79
N ALA A 4 28.05 -35.71 -3.81
CA ALA A 4 27.20 -34.75 -3.10
C ALA A 4 27.31 -33.26 -3.51
N GLU A 5 26.23 -32.77 -4.10
CA GLU A 5 25.58 -31.56 -3.58
C GLU A 5 24.08 -31.74 -3.84
N GLN A 6 23.37 -32.20 -2.80
CA GLN A 6 21.92 -32.10 -2.71
C GLN A 6 21.54 -30.65 -3.02
N ARG A 7 20.95 -30.41 -4.19
CA ARG A 7 20.19 -29.18 -4.44
C ARG A 7 18.98 -29.22 -3.54
N ASN A 8 19.15 -28.65 -2.36
CA ASN A 8 18.11 -28.29 -1.43
C ASN A 8 17.06 -27.48 -2.22
N PRO A 9 15.82 -27.95 -2.38
CA PRO A 9 14.77 -27.09 -2.91
C PRO A 9 14.61 -25.99 -1.88
N VAL A 10 15.07 -24.77 -2.22
CA VAL A 10 14.75 -23.58 -1.44
C VAL A 10 13.26 -23.59 -1.25
N SER A 11 12.90 -23.85 0.01
CA SER A 11 11.59 -23.84 0.59
C SER A 11 10.71 -22.81 -0.13
N THR A 12 9.73 -23.29 -0.89
CA THR A 12 8.52 -22.54 -1.16
C THR A 12 7.83 -22.34 0.18
N ALA A 13 8.33 -21.39 0.96
CA ALA A 13 7.67 -20.88 2.14
C ALA A 13 6.40 -20.19 1.63
N SER A 14 5.32 -20.96 1.65
CA SER A 14 3.95 -20.52 1.61
C SER A 14 3.76 -19.39 2.63
N HIS A 15 3.83 -18.14 2.20
CA HIS A 15 3.28 -17.02 2.95
C HIS A 15 1.97 -16.60 2.29
N SER A 16 0.98 -17.49 2.32
CA SER A 16 -0.41 -17.06 2.38
C SER A 16 -0.75 -16.85 3.85
N PRO A 17 -0.99 -15.62 4.33
CA PRO A 17 -1.74 -15.44 5.55
C PRO A 17 -3.23 -15.63 5.21
N THR A 18 -3.71 -16.83 5.53
CA THR A 18 -5.08 -17.25 5.89
C THR A 18 -6.28 -16.40 5.43
N PRO A 19 -7.32 -17.00 4.81
CA PRO A 19 -8.68 -16.47 4.83
C PRO A 19 -9.44 -16.94 6.09
N PRO A 20 -9.78 -16.06 7.03
CA PRO A 20 -10.89 -16.30 7.94
C PRO A 20 -11.99 -15.25 7.73
N SER A 21 -13.08 -15.69 7.09
CA SER A 21 -14.37 -15.02 6.90
C SER A 21 -14.40 -13.79 5.98
N LEU A 22 -15.54 -13.59 5.31
CA LEU A 22 -15.96 -12.39 4.57
C LEU A 22 -15.90 -11.14 5.47
N GLN A 23 -14.70 -10.69 5.81
CA GLN A 23 -14.52 -9.46 6.57
C GLN A 23 -14.51 -8.32 5.57
N VAL A 24 -15.61 -7.57 5.57
CA VAL A 24 -15.76 -6.36 4.77
C VAL A 24 -14.72 -5.36 5.27
N LEU A 25 -13.76 -5.00 4.42
CA LEU A 25 -12.77 -3.98 4.71
C LEU A 25 -13.48 -2.67 5.10
N THR A 26 -13.04 -2.00 6.16
CA THR A 26 -13.61 -0.73 6.59
C THR A 26 -12.60 0.41 6.47
N LEU A 27 -13.09 1.65 6.48
CA LEU A 27 -12.22 2.84 6.46
C LEU A 27 -11.24 2.91 7.64
N LYS A 28 -11.59 2.29 8.77
CA LYS A 28 -10.72 2.24 9.95
C LYS A 28 -9.47 1.40 9.67
N ASP A 29 -9.61 0.35 8.89
CA ASP A 29 -8.52 -0.57 8.56
C ASP A 29 -7.47 0.09 7.66
N LEU A 30 -7.87 1.14 6.92
CA LEU A 30 -7.00 1.92 6.04
C LEU A 30 -6.45 3.20 6.69
N THR A 31 -6.69 3.43 7.98
CA THR A 31 -6.27 4.66 8.66
C THR A 31 -4.97 4.46 9.44
N THR A 32 -4.02 5.37 9.24
CA THR A 32 -2.74 5.39 9.96
C THR A 32 -2.85 6.25 11.23
N GLN A 33 -1.86 6.16 12.12
CA GLN A 33 -1.77 7.04 13.30
C GLN A 33 -1.35 8.46 12.93
N GLN A 34 -0.81 8.66 11.72
CA GLN A 34 -0.32 9.94 11.26
C GLN A 34 -1.47 10.77 10.68
N LEU A 35 -1.62 11.99 11.19
CA LEU A 35 -2.64 12.91 10.74
C LEU A 35 -2.16 13.72 9.52
N PRO A 36 -3.03 14.02 8.55
CA PRO A 36 -2.66 14.90 7.45
C PRO A 36 -2.28 16.30 7.94
N SER A 37 -1.15 16.80 7.44
CA SER A 37 -0.61 18.13 7.77
C SER A 37 -1.05 19.21 6.78
N TRP A 38 -2.15 18.98 6.05
CA TRP A 38 -2.67 19.92 5.07
C TRP A 38 -3.44 21.06 5.72
N CYS A 39 -3.47 22.21 5.05
CA CYS A 39 -4.18 23.40 5.52
C CYS A 39 -5.69 23.14 5.66
N GLY A 40 -6.36 23.83 6.59
CA GLY A 40 -7.81 23.77 6.71
C GLY A 40 -8.50 24.19 5.39
N GLY A 41 -9.38 23.34 4.87
CA GLY A 41 -10.04 23.53 3.59
C GLY A 41 -9.29 22.98 2.37
N CYS A 42 -8.17 22.28 2.55
CA CYS A 42 -7.46 21.64 1.44
C CYS A 42 -8.31 20.54 0.76
N GLY A 43 -8.34 20.53 -0.57
CA GLY A 43 -9.06 19.50 -1.33
C GLY A 43 -8.49 18.08 -1.19
N ASP A 44 -7.22 17.94 -0.80
CA ASP A 44 -6.54 16.65 -0.64
C ASP A 44 -7.21 15.76 0.42
N PHE A 45 -7.88 16.35 1.42
CA PHE A 45 -8.70 15.59 2.39
C PHE A 45 -9.80 14.79 1.72
N ASN A 46 -10.49 15.38 0.74
CA ASN A 46 -11.56 14.70 0.00
C ASN A 46 -11.01 13.63 -0.94
N ILE A 47 -9.87 13.89 -1.57
CA ILE A 47 -9.19 12.90 -2.43
C ILE A 47 -8.76 11.69 -1.59
N LEU A 48 -8.18 11.92 -0.41
CA LEU A 48 -7.77 10.86 0.51
C LEU A 48 -8.98 10.02 0.98
N PHE A 49 -10.09 10.68 1.31
CA PHE A 49 -11.33 10.00 1.71
C PHE A 49 -11.90 9.16 0.55
N ALA A 50 -11.98 9.73 -0.65
CA ALA A 50 -12.45 9.03 -1.85
C ALA A 50 -11.57 7.82 -2.18
N LEU A 51 -10.24 7.96 -2.08
CA LEU A 51 -9.29 6.87 -2.29
C LEU A 51 -9.54 5.72 -1.32
N LYS A 52 -9.70 6.01 -0.01
CA LYS A 52 -9.98 4.96 0.99
C LYS A 52 -11.32 4.28 0.75
N ASN A 53 -12.36 5.02 0.38
CA ASN A 53 -13.65 4.43 0.02
C ASN A 53 -13.53 3.52 -1.20
N ALA A 54 -12.81 3.93 -2.24
CA ALA A 54 -12.59 3.11 -3.42
C ALA A 54 -11.89 1.78 -3.06
N LEU A 55 -10.89 1.81 -2.18
CA LEU A 55 -10.22 0.59 -1.72
C LEU A 55 -11.16 -0.33 -0.91
N VAL A 56 -12.05 0.25 -0.10
CA VAL A 56 -13.10 -0.48 0.63
C VAL A 56 -14.12 -1.09 -0.33
N GLU A 57 -14.62 -0.33 -1.30
CA GLU A 57 -15.59 -0.80 -2.30
C GLU A 57 -15.01 -1.93 -3.16
N LEU A 58 -13.73 -1.84 -3.51
CA LEU A 58 -13.00 -2.88 -4.23
C LEU A 58 -12.54 -4.04 -3.34
N ASN A 59 -12.77 -3.94 -2.03
CA ASN A 59 -12.35 -4.89 -1.01
C ASN A 59 -10.87 -5.29 -1.14
N LYS A 60 -9.99 -4.29 -1.29
CA LYS A 60 -8.54 -4.48 -1.45
C LYS A 60 -7.83 -4.36 -0.11
N ALA A 61 -7.28 -5.47 0.36
CA ALA A 61 -6.57 -5.49 1.63
C ALA A 61 -5.31 -4.60 1.57
N PRO A 62 -4.89 -3.98 2.68
CA PRO A 62 -3.69 -3.16 2.78
C PRO A 62 -2.44 -3.72 2.10
N GLU A 63 -2.24 -5.04 2.24
CA GLU A 63 -1.11 -5.80 1.71
C GLU A 63 -1.18 -6.05 0.20
N GLU A 64 -2.36 -5.89 -0.42
CA GLU A 64 -2.57 -6.02 -1.87
C GLU A 64 -2.34 -4.71 -2.63
N VAL A 65 -2.11 -3.60 -1.92
CA VAL A 65 -2.08 -2.25 -2.49
C VAL A 65 -0.75 -1.59 -2.19
N VAL A 66 -0.17 -0.98 -3.23
CA VAL A 66 0.96 -0.04 -3.10
C VAL A 66 0.55 1.33 -3.64
N ILE A 67 0.78 2.37 -2.85
CA ILE A 67 0.55 3.76 -3.25
C ILE A 67 1.91 4.41 -3.54
N VAL A 68 2.15 4.71 -4.82
CA VAL A 68 3.39 5.34 -5.28
C VAL A 68 3.14 6.82 -5.56
N THR A 69 3.89 7.69 -4.89
CA THR A 69 3.73 9.14 -4.97
C THR A 69 5.04 9.84 -5.34
N GLY A 70 4.96 11.13 -5.71
CA GLY A 70 6.12 11.99 -5.97
C GLY A 70 6.36 12.95 -4.81
N ILE A 71 6.80 14.18 -5.10
CA ILE A 71 6.98 15.23 -4.07
C ILE A 71 5.93 16.33 -4.24
N GLY A 72 5.22 16.64 -3.16
CA GLY A 72 4.18 17.67 -3.10
C GLY A 72 3.28 17.51 -1.87
N CYS A 73 2.39 18.48 -1.60
CA CYS A 73 1.44 18.35 -0.48
C CYS A 73 0.55 17.13 -0.65
N GLY A 74 -0.15 17.00 -1.77
CA GLY A 74 -1.01 15.85 -2.06
C GLY A 74 -0.25 14.52 -2.18
N SER A 75 1.04 14.56 -2.56
CA SER A 75 1.89 13.36 -2.63
C SER A 75 2.15 12.71 -1.27
N LYS A 76 1.87 13.38 -0.16
CA LYS A 76 1.96 12.79 1.18
C LYS A 76 0.83 11.81 1.49
N SER A 77 -0.12 11.62 0.57
CA SER A 77 -1.30 10.76 0.75
C SER A 77 -0.95 9.32 1.12
N ASN A 78 0.17 8.78 0.61
CA ASN A 78 0.67 7.44 0.96
C ASN A 78 0.98 7.27 2.46
N HIS A 79 1.29 8.34 3.19
CA HIS A 79 1.53 8.28 4.65
C HIS A 79 0.23 8.20 5.48
N PHE A 80 -0.90 8.54 4.87
CA PHE A 80 -2.20 8.65 5.55
C PHE A 80 -3.15 7.48 5.21
N VAL A 81 -2.72 6.57 4.34
CA VAL A 81 -3.41 5.32 4.02
C VAL A 81 -2.55 4.16 4.49
N LYS A 82 -3.15 3.26 5.28
CA LYS A 82 -2.46 2.08 5.80
C LYS A 82 -2.37 1.01 4.69
N THR A 83 -1.40 1.16 3.81
CA THR A 83 -1.02 0.22 2.73
C THR A 83 0.51 0.21 2.60
N TYR A 84 1.07 -0.55 1.67
CA TYR A 84 2.43 -0.25 1.21
C TYR A 84 2.46 1.12 0.53
N GLY A 85 3.55 1.85 0.70
CA GLY A 85 3.69 3.21 0.17
C GLY A 85 5.13 3.52 -0.21
N PHE A 86 5.31 4.22 -1.32
CA PHE A 86 6.62 4.70 -1.77
C PHE A 86 6.52 6.17 -2.20
N GLU A 87 7.28 7.04 -1.54
CA GLU A 87 7.43 8.44 -1.94
C GLU A 87 8.72 8.59 -2.75
N GLY A 88 8.57 8.79 -4.05
CA GLY A 88 9.67 8.93 -5.00
C GLY A 88 10.10 10.37 -5.22
N LEU A 89 10.80 10.59 -6.33
CA LEU A 89 11.26 11.93 -6.71
C LEU A 89 10.14 12.76 -7.34
N HIS A 90 10.32 14.09 -7.29
CA HIS A 90 9.40 15.03 -7.92
C HIS A 90 9.24 14.70 -9.42
N GLY A 91 8.00 14.55 -9.88
CA GLY A 91 7.70 14.20 -11.27
C GLY A 91 8.16 12.81 -11.72
N ARG A 92 8.44 11.89 -10.79
CA ARG A 92 8.86 10.50 -11.07
C ARG A 92 8.01 9.39 -10.39
N PRO A 93 6.71 9.55 -10.06
CA PRO A 93 5.94 8.46 -9.48
C PRO A 93 5.70 7.30 -10.46
N LEU A 94 5.42 7.59 -11.74
CA LEU A 94 5.08 6.56 -12.73
C LEU A 94 6.25 5.62 -13.08
N PRO A 95 7.49 6.11 -13.35
CA PRO A 95 8.62 5.23 -13.59
C PRO A 95 8.90 4.28 -12.42
N VAL A 96 8.71 4.76 -11.19
CA VAL A 96 8.83 3.92 -9.99
C VAL A 96 7.71 2.90 -9.92
N ALA A 97 6.46 3.31 -10.17
CA ALA A 97 5.30 2.42 -10.10
C ALA A 97 5.29 1.32 -11.16
N THR A 98 6.03 1.52 -12.26
CA THR A 98 6.14 0.54 -13.36
C THR A 98 7.30 -0.44 -13.15
N GLY A 99 8.20 -0.15 -12.20
CA GLY A 99 9.45 -0.89 -11.98
C GLY A 99 9.30 -2.21 -11.22
#